data_AF-A0A3M1LZG1-F1
#
_entry.id   AF-A0A3M1LZG1-F1
#
_cell.length_a   1.000
_cell.length_b   1.000
_cell.length_c   1.000
_cell.angle_alpha   90.00
_cell.angle_beta   90.00
_cell.angle_gamma   90.00
#
_symmetry.space_group_name_H-M   'P 1'
#
loop_
_entity.id
_entity.type
_entity.pdbx_description
1 polymer ?
#
loop_
_entity_poly.entity_id
_entity_poly.type
_entity_poly.pdbx_seq_one_letter_code
_entity_poly.pdbx_strand_id
1 'polypeptide(L)' 'FNPLRLFLQAGFAFFMVGLIKLVIDITYVNLSATTVFGFLTALLLWSLGLIADMISRLHLRP' A
#
# COMPACT_ATOMS: atom_id res chain seq x y z
N PHE A 1 -12.96 -15.29 -5.66
CA PHE A 1 -11.78 -14.41 -5.49
C PHE A 1 -12.23 -13.18 -4.70
N ASN A 2 -11.59 -12.87 -3.57
CA ASN A 2 -11.89 -11.63 -2.85
C ASN A 2 -10.74 -10.63 -3.10
N PRO A 3 -10.81 -9.80 -4.16
CA PRO A 3 -9.70 -8.95 -4.59
C PRO A 3 -9.24 -8.01 -3.48
N LEU A 4 -10.17 -7.55 -2.62
CA LEU A 4 -9.86 -6.71 -1.46
C LEU A 4 -8.77 -7.33 -0.57
N ARG A 5 -8.85 -8.63 -0.27
CA ARG A 5 -7.89 -9.30 0.64
C ARG A 5 -6.47 -9.30 0.06
N LEU A 6 -6.34 -9.52 -1.24
CA LEU A 6 -5.04 -9.60 -1.91
C LEU A 6 -4.34 -8.22 -1.88
N PHE A 7 -5.05 -7.17 -2.28
CA PHE A 7 -4.49 -5.82 -2.33
C PHE A 7 -4.24 -5.24 -0.93
N LEU A 8 -5.06 -5.58 0.06
CA LEU A 8 -4.82 -5.15 1.44
C LEU A 8 -3.55 -5.79 2.01
N GLN A 9 -3.33 -7.09 1.76
CA GLN A 9 -2.12 -7.78 2.20
C GLN A 9 -0.88 -7.24 1.48
N ALA A 10 -0.96 -7.01 0.17
CA ALA A 10 0.13 -6.41 -0.60
C ALA A 10 0.44 -4.99 -0.11
N GLY A 11 -0.57 -4.14 0.05
CA GLY A 11 -0.42 -2.78 0.57
C GLY A 11 0.20 -2.76 1.97
N PHE A 12 -0.22 -3.67 2.86
CA PHE A 12 0.36 -3.81 4.19
C PHE A 12 1.84 -4.25 4.15
N ALA A 13 2.20 -5.18 3.27
CA ALA A 13 3.59 -5.59 3.09
C ALA A 13 4.48 -4.43 2.64
N PHE A 14 4.04 -3.65 1.65
CA PHE A 14 4.76 -2.46 1.18
C PHE A 14 4.82 -1.36 2.25
N PHE A 15 3.75 -1.18 3.04
CA PHE A 15 3.73 -0.25 4.16
C PHE A 15 4.75 -0.63 5.24
N MET A 16 4.85 -1.91 5.60
CA MET A 16 5.86 -2.40 6.56
C MET A 16 7.29 -2.18 6.05
N VAL A 17 7.55 -2.45 4.77
CA VAL A 17 8.87 -2.19 4.16
C VAL A 17 9.20 -0.69 4.19
N GLY A 18 8.23 0.17 3.84
CA GLY A 18 8.38 1.62 3.94
C GLY A 18 8.64 2.09 5.37
N LEU A 19 7.94 1.53 6.35
CA LEU A 19 8.08 1.86 7.77
C LEU A 19 9.45 1.48 8.33
N ILE A 20 9.95 0.27 8.02
CA ILE A 20 11.31 -0.15 8.36
C ILE A 20 12.33 0.82 7.75
N LYS A 21 12.13 1.19 6.49
CA LYS A 21 13.05 2.09 5.79
C LYS A 21 13.03 3.51 6.37
N LEU A 22 11.88 4.00 6.79
CA LEU A 22 11.77 5.30 7.46
C LEU A 22 12.50 5.32 8.81
N VAL A 23 12.44 4.23 9.59
CA VAL A 23 13.22 4.11 10.83
C VAL A 23 14.73 4.15 10.53
N ILE A 24 15.15 3.47 9.46
CA ILE A 24 16.55 3.50 8.99
C ILE A 24 16.94 4.93 8.58
N ASP A 25 16.19 5.57 7.70
CA ASP A 25 16.50 6.91 7.19
C ASP A 25 16.54 7.98 8.30
N ILE A 26 15.67 7.89 9.30
CA ILE A 26 15.70 8.78 10.48
C ILE A 26 17.02 8.61 11.24
N THR A 27 17.51 7.37 11.38
CA THR A 27 18.78 7.08 12.06
C THR A 27 19.97 7.69 11.32
N TYR A 28 19.92 7.71 9.99
CA TYR A 28 20.96 8.31 9.15
C TYR A 28 20.77 9.82 8.90
N VAL A 29 19.69 10.42 9.42
CA VAL A 29 19.31 11.84 9.19
C VAL A 29 19.34 12.18 7.69
N ASN A 30 18.98 11.22 6.85
CA ASN A 30 19.00 11.36 5.40
C ASN A 30 17.73 10.72 4.84
N LEU A 31 16.83 11.57 4.36
CA LEU A 31 15.58 11.14 3.75
C LEU A 31 15.85 10.72 2.31
N SER A 32 15.89 9.41 2.10
CA SER A 32 16.01 8.81 0.79
C SER A 32 14.74 9.01 -0.03
N ALA A 33 14.90 9.34 -1.32
CA ALA A 33 13.80 9.32 -2.27
C ALA A 33 13.06 7.98 -2.28
N THR A 34 13.78 6.88 -2.07
CA THR A 34 13.19 5.53 -2.04
C THR A 34 12.28 5.28 -0.84
N THR A 35 12.42 6.03 0.26
CA THR A 35 11.50 5.99 1.40
C THR A 35 10.19 6.66 1.02
N VAL A 36 10.24 7.85 0.41
CA VAL A 36 9.06 8.55 -0.10
C VAL A 36 8.33 7.70 -1.14
N PHE A 37 9.05 7.15 -2.11
CA PHE A 37 8.46 6.27 -3.12
C PHE A 37 7.87 4.99 -2.50
N GLY A 38 8.51 4.40 -1.49
CA GLY A 38 7.97 3.23 -0.77
C GLY A 38 6.63 3.52 -0.10
N PHE A 39 6.50 4.66 0.58
CA PHE A 39 5.22 5.09 1.16
C PHE A 39 4.17 5.39 0.09
N LEU A 40 4.53 6.09 -0.98
CA LEU A 40 3.61 6.38 -2.08
C LEU A 40 3.10 5.09 -2.73
N THR A 41 3.97 4.12 -3.00
CA THR A 41 3.56 2.82 -3.55
C THR A 41 2.62 2.07 -2.61
N ALA A 42 2.90 2.07 -1.30
CA ALA A 42 2.00 1.46 -0.31
C ALA A 42 0.62 2.13 -0.32
N LEU A 43 0.57 3.47 -0.35
CA LEU A 43 -0.66 4.25 -0.41
C LEU A 43 -1.47 3.99 -1.69
N LEU A 44 -0.78 3.91 -2.84
CA LEU A 44 -1.40 3.61 -4.13
C LEU A 44 -1.97 2.19 -4.17
N LEU A 45 -1.24 1.19 -3.66
CA LEU A 45 -1.74 -0.19 -3.57
C LEU A 45 -2.96 -0.31 -2.66
N TRP A 46 -2.97 0.43 -1.55
CA TRP A 46 -4.11 0.44 -0.65
C TRP A 46 -5.34 1.06 -1.31
N SER A 47 -5.15 2.18 -1.99
CA SER A 47 -6.20 2.88 -2.75
C SER A 47 -6.76 2.00 -3.87
N LEU A 48 -5.88 1.31 -4.62
CA LEU A 48 -6.28 0.36 -5.65
C LEU A 48 -7.12 -0.80 -5.08
N GLY A 49 -6.76 -1.29 -3.89
CA GLY A 49 -7.52 -2.32 -3.19
C GLY A 49 -8.93 -1.88 -2.81
N LEU A 50 -9.10 -0.64 -2.34
CA LEU A 50 -10.43 -0.06 -2.04
C LEU A 50 -11.28 0.11 -3.31
N ILE A 51 -10.67 0.54 -4.42
CA ILE A 51 -11.36 0.64 -5.71
C ILE A 51 -11.78 -0.75 -6.20
N ALA A 52 -10.92 -1.76 -6.07
CA ALA A 52 -11.24 -3.14 -6.44
C ALA A 52 -12.41 -3.69 -5.61
N ASP A 53 -12.50 -3.33 -4.33
CA ASP A 53 -13.65 -3.65 -3.48
C ASP A 53 -14.94 -3.00 -3.99
N MET A 54 -14.90 -1.69 -4.32
CA MET A 54 -16.05 -0.98 -4.88
C MET A 54 -16.53 -1.60 -6.20
N ILE A 55 -15.61 -1.94 -7.10
CA ILE A 55 -15.93 -2.58 -8.39
C ILE A 55 -16.54 -3.97 -8.19
N SER A 56 -16.02 -4.74 -7.23
CA SER A 56 -16.53 -6.08 -6.93
C SER A 56 -17.97 -6.04 -6.40
N ARG A 57 -18.31 -5.02 -5.59
CA ARG A 57 -19.67 -4.81 -5.07
C ARG A 57 -20.61 -4.29 -6.15
N LEU A 58 -20.13 -3.47 -7.09
CA LEU A 58 -20.94 -2.95 -8.20
C LEU A 58 -21.39 -4.08 -9.14
N HIS A 59 -20.49 -5.02 -9.46
CA HIS A 59 -20.80 -6.17 -10.32
C HIS A 59 -21.76 -7.19 -9.69
N LEU A 60 -22.02 -7.09 -8.38
CA LEU A 60 -22.92 -7.99 -7.65
C LEU A 60 -24.35 -7.43 -7.50
N ARG A 61 -24.65 -6.27 -8.11
CA ARG A 61 -26.02 -5.77 -8.20
C ARG A 61 -26.62 -6.26 -9.54
N PRO A 62 -27.71 -7.06 -9.52
CA PRO A 62 -28.39 -7.48 -10.74
C PRO A 62 -29.02 -6.30 -11.49
#